data_AF-A0A2V9CEJ2-F1
#
_entry.id   AF-A0A2V9CEJ2-F1
#
_cell.length_a   1.000
_cell.length_b   1.000
_cell.length_c   1.000
_cell.angle_alpha   90.00
_cell.angle_beta   90.00
_cell.angle_gamma   90.00
#
_symmetry.space_group_name_H-M   'P 1'
#
loop_
_entity.id
_entity.type
_entity.pdbx_description
1 polymer ?
#
loop_
_entity_poly.entity_id
_entity_poly.type
_entity_poly.pdbx_seq_one_letter_code
_entity_poly.pdbx_strand_id
1 'polypeptide(L)'
;MDIHCVVTGQNESGKSVIVRHTPVKPVSLALLPGYEFHRLWGSDSVPELPSDGTPPSQPRYFPPKNGFRFGFFTIPPDTRTSVDPIGTSSALEEIQQKLPGMIDVLELDHPGMHTTDTVDFDVVVFGEVYLELD
;
A
#
# COMPACT_ATOMS: atom_id res chain seq x y z
N MET A 1 9.44 1.05 10.32
CA MET A 1 10.58 0.17 9.93
C MET A 1 11.46 0.93 8.94
N ASP A 2 12.74 0.58 8.79
CA ASP A 2 13.58 1.14 7.72
C ASP A 2 13.42 0.27 6.46
N ILE A 3 12.72 0.77 5.45
CA ILE A 3 12.32 0.00 4.27
C ILE A 3 12.96 0.61 3.03
N HIS A 4 13.62 -0.24 2.24
CA HIS A 4 14.31 0.16 1.01
C HIS A 4 13.72 -0.58 -0.19
N CYS A 5 13.53 0.14 -1.30
CA CYS A 5 13.21 -0.43 -2.60
C CYS A 5 14.49 -0.48 -3.44
N VAL A 6 14.92 -1.69 -3.78
CA VAL A 6 16.04 -1.94 -4.69
C VAL A 6 15.49 -2.49 -6.00
N VAL A 7 15.76 -1.79 -7.09
CA VAL A 7 15.33 -2.15 -8.44
C VAL A 7 16.54 -2.56 -9.24
N THR A 8 16.44 -3.72 -9.90
CA THR A 8 17.46 -4.24 -10.82
C THR A 8 17.03 -4.05 -12.26
N GLY A 9 18.00 -3.99 -13.17
CA GLY A 9 17.75 -3.93 -14.61
C GLY A 9 18.96 -4.41 -15.41
N GLN A 10 18.97 -4.10 -16.70
CA GLN A 10 20.11 -4.35 -17.58
C GLN A 10 20.63 -3.01 -18.15
N ASN A 11 21.95 -2.85 -18.21
CA ASN A 11 22.56 -1.70 -18.89
C ASN A 11 22.59 -1.91 -20.42
N GLU A 12 23.12 -0.93 -21.17
CA GLU A 12 23.23 -0.99 -22.64
C GLU A 12 24.01 -2.19 -23.18
N SER A 13 24.89 -2.80 -22.38
CA SER A 13 25.64 -4.01 -22.74
C SER A 13 24.96 -5.31 -22.30
N GLY A 14 23.71 -5.26 -21.82
CA GLY A 14 22.95 -6.41 -21.34
C GLY A 14 23.38 -6.95 -19.95
N LYS A 15 24.23 -6.23 -19.22
CA LYS A 15 24.70 -6.66 -17.90
C LYS A 15 23.68 -6.30 -16.81
N SER A 16 23.38 -7.24 -15.92
CA SER A 16 22.55 -6.99 -14.72
C SER A 16 23.18 -5.97 -13.79
N VAL A 17 22.40 -4.96 -13.39
CA VAL A 17 22.83 -3.85 -12.53
C VAL A 17 21.71 -3.44 -11.56
N ILE A 18 22.07 -2.74 -10.49
CA ILE A 18 21.11 -1.99 -9.66
C ILE A 18 20.85 -0.66 -10.39
N VAL A 19 19.60 -0.42 -10.76
CA VAL A 19 19.18 0.82 -11.43
C VAL A 19 18.67 1.84 -10.42
N ARG A 20 18.10 1.38 -9.30
CA ARG A 20 17.61 2.25 -8.23
C ARG A 20 17.76 1.59 -6.87
N HIS A 21 18.15 2.37 -5.87
CA HIS A 21 18.12 1.99 -4.46
C HIS A 21 17.66 3.20 -3.66
N THR A 22 16.45 3.15 -3.13
CA THR A 22 15.84 4.30 -2.44
C THR A 22 15.12 3.87 -1.17
N PRO A 23 15.27 4.61 -0.05
CA PRO A 23 14.39 4.42 1.10
C PRO A 23 12.95 4.75 0.70
N VAL A 24 12.00 4.00 1.24
CA VAL A 24 10.57 4.19 1.04
C VAL A 24 10.02 4.82 2.30
N LYS A 25 9.52 6.05 2.19
CA LYS A 25 8.87 6.72 3.32
C LYS A 25 7.44 6.20 3.49
N PRO A 26 6.97 6.01 4.74
CA PRO A 26 5.59 5.69 4.97
C PRO A 26 4.68 6.84 4.59
N VAL A 27 3.49 6.50 4.13
CA VAL A 27 2.31 7.36 4.21
C VAL A 27 1.67 7.09 5.57
N SER A 28 1.43 8.14 6.34
CA SER A 28 0.71 8.09 7.62
C SER A 28 -0.53 8.98 7.57
N LEU A 29 -1.55 8.60 8.32
CA LEU A 29 -2.80 9.35 8.45
C LEU A 29 -2.89 9.90 9.87
N ALA A 30 -3.30 11.15 10.04
CA ALA A 30 -3.39 11.78 11.36
C ALA A 30 -4.39 11.05 12.28
N LEU A 31 -5.46 10.52 11.69
CA LEU A 31 -6.54 9.84 12.40
C LEU A 31 -6.31 8.34 12.64
N LEU A 32 -5.30 7.77 11.97
CA LEU A 32 -4.86 6.40 12.22
C LEU A 32 -3.40 6.43 12.71
N PRO A 33 -3.15 7.03 13.89
CA PRO A 33 -1.80 7.19 14.40
C PRO A 33 -1.13 5.82 14.55
N GLY A 34 0.10 5.73 14.06
CA GLY A 34 0.96 4.54 14.06
C GLY A 34 0.59 3.44 13.07
N TYR A 35 -0.46 3.62 12.27
CA TYR A 35 -0.57 2.91 11.00
C TYR A 35 0.41 3.53 10.00
N GLU A 36 1.14 2.69 9.29
CA GLU A 36 2.09 3.14 8.26
C GLU A 36 1.91 2.33 6.98
N PHE A 37 1.81 3.03 5.85
CA PHE A 37 1.66 2.42 4.53
C PHE A 37 2.90 2.69 3.68
N HIS A 38 3.65 1.65 3.32
CA HIS A 38 4.84 1.75 2.48
C HIS A 38 4.54 1.18 1.10
N ARG A 39 4.36 2.04 0.11
CA ARG A 39 4.10 1.62 -1.28
C ARG A 39 5.43 1.42 -2.01
N LEU A 40 5.78 0.17 -2.29
CA LEU A 40 7.08 -0.17 -2.87
C LEU A 40 7.02 -0.14 -4.39
N TRP A 41 6.06 -0.88 -4.95
CA TRP A 41 5.94 -1.07 -6.39
C TRP A 41 4.51 -1.44 -6.76
N GLY A 42 4.23 -1.44 -8.06
CA GLY A 42 2.93 -1.79 -8.59
C GLY A 42 2.80 -1.36 -10.05
N SER A 43 1.65 -1.68 -10.62
CA SER A 43 1.26 -1.26 -11.96
C SER A 43 -0.25 -1.32 -12.06
N ASP A 44 -0.85 -0.47 -12.90
CA ASP A 44 -2.26 -0.55 -13.28
C ASP A 44 -2.50 -1.44 -14.51
N SER A 45 -1.43 -1.94 -15.11
CA SER A 45 -1.48 -2.85 -16.26
C SER A 45 -0.44 -3.97 -16.12
N VAL A 46 -0.57 -4.98 -16.98
CA VAL A 46 0.46 -6.02 -17.12
C VAL A 46 1.80 -5.35 -17.45
N PRO A 47 2.88 -5.61 -16.69
CA PRO A 47 4.18 -5.00 -16.97
C PRO A 47 4.72 -5.38 -18.35
N GLU A 48 5.16 -4.38 -19.11
CA GLU A 48 5.95 -4.58 -20.31
C GLU A 48 7.43 -4.71 -19.95
N LEU A 49 8.09 -5.73 -20.51
CA LEU A 49 9.49 -6.04 -20.24
C LEU A 49 10.30 -6.04 -21.54
N PRO A 50 11.57 -5.60 -21.50
CA PRO A 50 12.30 -5.11 -20.33
C PRO A 50 11.84 -3.71 -19.88
N SER A 51 11.84 -3.47 -18.57
CA SER A 51 11.63 -2.14 -17.99
C SER A 51 12.98 -1.44 -17.79
N ASP A 52 13.00 -0.12 -17.90
CA ASP A 52 14.13 0.75 -17.54
C ASP A 52 14.30 0.92 -16.02
N GLY A 53 13.41 0.31 -15.22
CA GLY A 53 13.39 0.44 -13.77
C GLY A 53 12.67 1.69 -13.27
N THR A 54 11.94 2.39 -14.13
CA THR A 54 11.03 3.48 -13.74
C THR A 54 9.74 2.87 -13.16
N PRO A 55 9.29 3.28 -11.96
CA PRO A 55 8.02 2.80 -11.40
C PRO A 55 6.84 3.15 -12.31
N PRO A 56 5.99 2.17 -12.68
CA PRO A 56 4.75 2.44 -13.40
C PRO A 56 3.80 3.33 -12.57
N SER A 57 2.88 4.00 -13.27
CA SER A 57 1.82 4.78 -12.63
C SER A 57 0.94 3.92 -11.74
N GLN A 58 0.65 4.41 -10.52
CA GLN A 58 -0.17 3.75 -9.51
C GLN A 58 -0.97 4.81 -8.73
N PRO A 59 -1.94 5.50 -9.34
CA PRO A 59 -2.63 6.64 -8.73
C PRO A 59 -3.52 6.24 -7.55
N ARG A 60 -4.12 5.04 -7.57
CA ARG A 60 -5.00 4.52 -6.51
C ARG A 60 -4.30 3.51 -5.60
N TYR A 61 -4.78 3.39 -4.37
CA TYR A 61 -4.24 2.47 -3.37
C TYR A 61 -4.38 1.02 -3.83
N PHE A 62 -5.60 0.59 -4.19
CA PHE A 62 -5.86 -0.71 -4.79
C PHE A 62 -5.63 -0.69 -6.32
N PRO A 63 -5.17 -1.80 -6.91
CA PRO A 63 -4.96 -1.90 -8.36
C PRO A 63 -6.29 -2.11 -9.11
N PRO A 64 -6.40 -1.68 -10.37
CA PRO A 64 -7.47 -2.13 -11.26
C PRO A 64 -7.21 -3.58 -11.73
N LYS A 65 -8.14 -4.11 -12.53
CA LYS A 65 -7.95 -5.39 -13.23
C LYS A 65 -6.63 -5.41 -14.01
N ASN A 66 -5.89 -6.52 -13.91
CA ASN A 66 -4.55 -6.73 -14.48
C ASN A 66 -3.43 -5.89 -13.87
N GLY A 67 -3.73 -5.09 -12.84
CA GLY A 67 -2.74 -4.39 -12.03
C GLY A 67 -2.30 -5.21 -10.83
N PHE A 68 -1.31 -4.68 -10.12
CA PHE A 68 -0.87 -5.19 -8.82
C PHE A 68 -0.32 -4.06 -7.94
N ARG A 69 -0.22 -4.34 -6.66
CA ARG A 69 0.44 -3.50 -5.66
C ARG A 69 1.37 -4.37 -4.83
N PHE A 70 2.50 -3.80 -4.44
CA PHE A 70 3.45 -4.42 -3.54
C PHE A 70 3.88 -3.38 -2.51
N GLY A 71 3.75 -3.72 -1.24
CA GLY A 71 3.98 -2.78 -0.16
C GLY A 71 4.11 -3.45 1.20
N PHE A 72 4.45 -2.66 2.21
CA PHE A 72 4.35 -3.05 3.61
C PHE A 72 3.28 -2.23 4.30
N PHE A 73 2.58 -2.86 5.22
CA PHE A 73 1.59 -2.23 6.08
C PHE A 73 1.94 -2.52 7.53
N THR A 74 2.04 -1.45 8.32
CA THR A 74 2.28 -1.55 9.76
C THR A 74 0.97 -1.30 10.49
N ILE A 75 0.55 -2.26 11.32
CA ILE A 75 -0.59 -2.14 12.23
C ILE A 75 -0.02 -1.91 13.63
N PRO A 76 -0.44 -0.85 14.35
CA PRO A 76 -0.01 -0.64 15.73
C PRO A 76 -0.69 -1.63 16.70
N PRO A 77 -0.12 -1.87 17.89
CA PRO A 77 -0.75 -2.70 18.91
C PRO A 77 -2.15 -2.21 19.31
N ASP A 78 -3.04 -3.14 19.63
CA ASP A 78 -4.45 -2.93 20.01
C ASP A 78 -4.64 -2.32 21.42
N THR A 79 -3.64 -1.61 21.93
CA THR A 79 -3.72 -0.85 23.19
C THR A 79 -4.27 0.56 23.00
N ARG A 80 -4.64 0.92 21.77
CA ARG A 80 -5.17 2.24 21.42
C ARG A 80 -6.69 2.19 21.35
N THR A 81 -7.35 3.09 22.07
CA THR A 81 -8.79 3.34 21.90
C THR A 81 -9.07 3.64 20.43
N SER A 82 -9.88 2.79 19.80
CA SER A 82 -10.44 3.02 18.46
C SER A 82 -11.19 4.34 18.47
N VAL A 83 -10.60 5.37 17.87
CA VAL A 83 -11.38 6.53 17.43
C VAL A 83 -12.03 6.05 16.15
N ASP A 84 -13.36 6.07 16.07
CA ASP A 84 -14.05 5.87 14.79
C ASP A 84 -13.58 6.97 13.82
N PRO A 85 -12.63 6.69 12.91
CA PRO A 85 -11.85 7.74 12.25
C PRO A 85 -12.63 8.42 11.13
N ILE A 86 -13.74 7.82 10.69
CA ILE A 86 -14.40 8.11 9.42
C ILE A 86 -15.53 9.16 9.59
N GLY A 87 -15.83 9.57 10.83
CA GLY A 87 -16.97 10.46 11.13
C GLY A 87 -16.80 11.95 10.77
N THR A 88 -15.66 12.41 10.25
CA THR A 88 -15.43 13.84 9.93
C THR A 88 -15.04 14.06 8.47
N SER A 89 -15.49 15.17 7.87
CA SER A 89 -15.19 15.50 6.46
C SER A 89 -13.68 15.63 6.21
N SER A 90 -12.93 16.21 7.15
CA SER A 90 -11.47 16.34 7.07
C SER A 90 -10.75 14.99 7.08
N ALA A 91 -11.30 13.98 7.75
CA ALA A 91 -10.75 12.63 7.77
C ALA A 91 -10.79 11.99 6.39
N LEU A 92 -11.97 12.05 5.79
CA LEU A 92 -12.24 11.50 4.48
C LEU A 92 -11.37 12.19 3.43
N GLU A 93 -11.21 13.51 3.53
CA GLU A 93 -10.32 14.27 2.66
C GLU A 93 -8.85 13.83 2.80
N GLU A 94 -8.35 13.64 4.03
CA GLU A 94 -6.98 13.18 4.24
C GLU A 94 -6.76 11.78 3.64
N ILE A 95 -7.67 10.84 3.92
CA ILE A 95 -7.59 9.48 3.40
C ILE A 95 -7.66 9.50 1.87
N GLN A 96 -8.58 10.25 1.28
CA GLN A 96 -8.72 10.33 -0.17
C GLN A 96 -7.48 10.94 -0.84
N GLN A 97 -6.82 11.91 -0.22
CA GLN A 97 -5.60 12.52 -0.75
C GLN A 97 -4.39 11.58 -0.63
N LYS A 98 -4.22 10.91 0.51
CA LYS A 98 -3.02 10.13 0.81
C LYS A 98 -3.12 8.68 0.35
N LEU A 99 -4.30 8.09 0.38
CA LEU A 99 -4.62 6.72 -0.03
C LEU A 99 -5.84 6.71 -0.99
N PRO A 100 -5.71 7.27 -2.21
CA PRO A 100 -6.86 7.43 -3.10
C PRO A 100 -7.55 6.10 -3.41
N GLY A 101 -8.86 6.05 -3.22
CA GLY A 101 -9.67 4.85 -3.43
C GLY A 101 -9.73 3.87 -2.25
N MET A 102 -9.14 4.22 -1.09
CA MET A 102 -9.30 3.44 0.13
C MET A 102 -10.74 3.48 0.65
N ILE A 103 -11.37 4.66 0.65
CA ILE A 103 -12.73 4.84 1.17
C ILE A 103 -13.75 4.05 0.35
N ASP A 104 -13.50 3.93 -0.97
CA ASP A 104 -14.45 3.33 -1.92
C ASP A 104 -14.72 1.84 -1.68
N VAL A 105 -13.90 1.18 -0.87
CA VAL A 105 -14.00 -0.26 -0.59
C VAL A 105 -14.41 -0.57 0.85
N LEU A 106 -14.52 0.45 1.71
CA LEU A 106 -14.91 0.27 3.11
C LEU A 106 -16.38 -0.08 3.22
N GLU A 107 -16.71 -0.93 4.17
CA GLU A 107 -18.09 -1.33 4.45
C GLU A 107 -18.72 -0.37 5.45
N LEU A 108 -19.73 0.38 5.01
CA LEU A 108 -20.38 1.42 5.84
C LEU A 108 -21.09 0.85 7.07
N ASP A 109 -21.66 -0.35 6.93
CA ASP A 109 -22.41 -1.02 8.00
C ASP A 109 -21.51 -1.88 8.92
N HIS A 110 -20.24 -2.09 8.54
CA HIS A 110 -19.26 -2.91 9.27
C HIS A 110 -17.93 -2.16 9.43
N PRO A 111 -17.82 -1.27 10.44
CA PRO A 111 -16.63 -0.44 10.63
C PRO A 111 -15.35 -1.26 10.74
N GLY A 112 -14.35 -0.94 9.91
CA GLY A 112 -13.06 -1.63 9.85
C GLY A 112 -12.99 -2.75 8.80
N MET A 113 -14.13 -3.19 8.27
CA MET A 113 -14.20 -4.18 7.19
C MET A 113 -14.14 -3.49 5.82
N HIS A 114 -13.63 -4.21 4.82
CA HIS A 114 -13.58 -3.76 3.44
C HIS A 114 -13.54 -4.95 2.48
N THR A 115 -14.03 -4.72 1.27
CA THR A 115 -14.06 -5.72 0.21
C THR A 115 -13.50 -5.14 -1.09
N THR A 116 -12.55 -5.83 -1.72
CA THR A 116 -11.85 -5.42 -2.93
C THR A 116 -11.95 -6.48 -4.03
N ASP A 117 -11.95 -6.06 -5.30
CA ASP A 117 -11.82 -6.97 -6.45
C ASP A 117 -10.34 -7.38 -6.66
N THR A 118 -9.71 -7.95 -5.63
CA THR A 118 -8.28 -8.34 -5.61
C THR A 118 -8.08 -9.76 -5.09
N VAL A 119 -6.89 -10.29 -5.36
CA VAL A 119 -6.35 -11.44 -4.63
C VAL A 119 -5.08 -10.97 -3.96
N ASP A 120 -5.07 -11.01 -2.63
CA ASP A 120 -3.99 -10.46 -1.83
C ASP A 120 -3.15 -11.58 -1.21
N PHE A 121 -1.83 -11.37 -1.20
CA PHE A 121 -0.86 -12.28 -0.58
C PHE A 121 -0.22 -11.55 0.59
N ASP A 122 -0.79 -11.75 1.78
CA ASP A 122 -0.27 -11.15 2.99
C ASP A 122 0.73 -12.06 3.69
N VAL A 123 1.86 -11.49 4.08
CA VAL A 123 2.92 -12.19 4.80
C VAL A 123 3.24 -11.40 6.07
N VAL A 124 3.07 -12.03 7.23
CA VAL A 124 3.45 -11.44 8.51
C VAL A 124 4.98 -11.46 8.63
N VAL A 125 5.60 -10.29 8.48
CA VAL A 125 7.06 -10.13 8.53
C VAL A 125 7.57 -10.01 9.97
N PHE A 126 6.78 -9.39 10.85
CA PHE A 126 7.12 -9.21 12.26
C PHE A 126 5.85 -9.02 13.09
N GLY A 127 5.81 -9.64 14.29
CA GLY A 127 4.69 -9.55 15.21
C GLY A 127 3.61 -10.60 14.97
N GLU A 128 2.39 -10.27 15.37
CA GLU A 128 1.19 -11.10 15.23
C GLU A 128 0.02 -10.18 14.84
N VAL A 129 -0.86 -10.68 13.98
CA VAL A 129 -2.09 -10.01 13.57
C VAL A 129 -3.23 -11.02 13.58
N TYR A 130 -4.44 -10.55 13.87
CA TYR A 130 -5.66 -11.33 13.80
C TYR A 130 -6.40 -10.94 12.52
N LEU A 131 -6.75 -11.93 11.70
CA LEU A 131 -7.61 -11.73 10.53
C LEU A 131 -9.05 -12.04 10.94
N GLU A 132 -9.90 -11.03 10.91
CA GLU A 132 -11.34 -11.13 11.12
C GLU A 132 -12.05 -11.23 9.75
N LEU A 133 -13.02 -12.14 9.67
CA LEU A 133 -13.89 -12.39 8.51
C LEU A 133 -15.33 -12.54 9.04
N ASP A 134 -16.32 -12.46 8.13
CA ASP A 134 -17.75 -12.65 8.43
C ASP A 134 -18.10 -13.97 9.17
#